data_AF-A0ABD5HVA4-F1
#
_entry.id   AF-A0ABD5HVA4-F1
#
_cell.length_a   1.000
_cell.length_b   1.000
_cell.length_c   1.000
_cell.angle_alpha   90.00
_cell.angle_beta   90.00
_cell.angle_gamma   90.00
#
_symmetry.space_group_name_H-M   'P 1'
#
loop_
_entity.id
_entity.type
_entity.pdbx_description
1 polymer ?
#
loop_
_entity_poly.entity_id
_entity_poly.type
_entity_poly.pdbx_seq_one_letter_code
_entity_poly.pdbx_strand_id
1 'polypeptide(L)' 'MNKKPNLIDVHPIRSKEQIENMKWVLKRHYSERDYILSLIGIHTGFSVSDLLQIQTEP' A
#
# COMPACT_ATOMS: atom_id res chain seq x y z
N MET A 1 -5.30 -28.62 5.03
CA MET A 1 -5.37 -28.09 3.65
C MET A 1 -4.01 -27.54 3.26
N ASN A 2 -3.25 -28.26 2.42
CA ASN A 2 -1.97 -27.77 1.88
C ASN A 2 -2.23 -26.67 0.84
N LYS A 3 -2.17 -25.40 1.24
CA LYS A 3 -2.13 -24.29 0.28
C LYS A 3 -0.72 -24.25 -0.31
N LYS A 4 -0.59 -24.54 -1.62
CA LYS A 4 0.65 -24.24 -2.36
C LYS A 4 0.90 -22.74 -2.25
N PRO A 5 2.11 -22.28 -1.90
CA PRO A 5 2.40 -20.85 -1.93
C PRO A 5 2.30 -20.41 -3.38
N ASN A 6 1.32 -19.55 -3.69
CA ASN A 6 1.37 -18.79 -4.93
C ASN A 6 2.62 -17.91 -4.83
N LEU A 7 3.66 -18.23 -5.61
CA LEU A 7 4.82 -17.36 -5.76
C LEU A 7 4.34 -16.08 -6.43
N ILE A 8 4.03 -15.07 -5.61
CA ILE A 8 3.73 -13.73 -6.10
C ILE A 8 5.08 -13.12 -6.45
N ASP A 9 5.31 -12.91 -7.73
CA ASP A 9 6.52 -12.25 -8.23
C ASP A 9 6.38 -10.74 -8.02
N VAL A 10 6.95 -10.25 -6.92
CA VAL A 10 6.85 -8.85 -6.51
C VAL A 10 8.12 -8.10 -6.92
N HIS A 11 7.97 -7.16 -7.84
CA HIS A 11 9.04 -6.26 -8.27
C HIS A 11 8.87 -4.87 -7.65
N PRO A 12 9.97 -4.17 -7.30
CA PRO A 12 9.88 -2.81 -6.78
C PRO A 12 9.48 -1.83 -7.90
N ILE A 13 8.73 -0.80 -7.51
CA ILE A 13 8.37 0.31 -8.38
C ILE A 13 9.60 1.21 -8.57
N ARG A 14 9.95 1.53 -9.83
CA ARG A 14 11.19 2.28 -10.16
C ARG A 14 10.94 3.56 -10.94
N SER A 15 9.72 3.80 -11.43
CA SER A 15 9.39 5.00 -12.20
C SER A 15 8.25 5.80 -11.58
N LYS A 16 8.26 7.12 -11.85
CA LYS A 16 7.18 8.03 -11.42
C LYS A 16 5.84 7.68 -12.09
N GLU A 17 5.89 7.22 -13.34
CA GLU A 17 4.70 6.79 -14.08
C GLU A 17 4.02 5.58 -13.43
N GLN A 18 4.80 4.60 -12.96
CA GLN A 18 4.27 3.45 -12.23
C GLN A 18 3.58 3.88 -10.92
N ILE A 19 4.13 4.89 -10.22
CA ILE A 19 3.50 5.45 -9.03
C ILE A 19 2.15 6.12 -9.37
N GLU A 20 2.08 6.89 -10.44
CA GLU A 20 0.82 7.52 -10.86
C GLU A 20 -0.23 6.51 -11.31
N ASN A 21 0.18 5.46 -12.03
CA ASN A 21 -0.72 4.36 -12.38
C ASN A 21 -1.25 3.64 -11.13
N MET A 22 -0.40 3.42 -10.13
CA MET A 22 -0.83 2.84 -8.85
C MET A 22 -1.84 3.75 -8.13
N LYS A 23 -1.59 5.06 -8.07
CA LYS A 23 -2.53 6.04 -7.50
C LYS A 23 -3.87 6.02 -8.22
N TRP A 24 -3.87 5.92 -9.54
CA TRP A 24 -5.09 5.83 -10.34
C TRP A 24 -5.89 4.56 -10.01
N VAL A 25 -5.23 3.40 -9.93
CA VAL A 25 -5.86 2.12 -9.56
C VAL A 25 -6.47 2.20 -8.16
N LEU A 26 -5.74 2.75 -7.20
CA LEU A 26 -6.21 2.90 -5.82
C LEU A 26 -7.45 3.79 -5.73
N LYS A 27 -7.47 4.93 -6.44
CA LYS A 27 -8.66 5.81 -6.50
C LYS A 27 -9.85 5.16 -7.21
N ARG A 28 -9.60 4.31 -8.21
CA ARG A 28 -10.64 3.70 -9.05
C ARG A 28 -11.29 2.48 -8.38
N HIS A 29 -10.50 1.66 -7.69
CA HIS A 29 -10.88 0.33 -7.24
C HIS A 29 -10.90 0.15 -5.72
N TYR A 30 -10.30 1.06 -4.95
CA TYR A 30 -10.17 0.94 -3.50
C TYR A 30 -10.79 2.14 -2.77
N SER A 31 -10.85 2.04 -1.44
CA SER A 31 -11.36 3.09 -0.58
C SER A 31 -10.38 4.26 -0.47
N GLU A 32 -10.90 5.45 -0.14
CA GLU A 32 -10.09 6.65 0.10
C GLU A 32 -9.09 6.43 1.24
N ARG A 33 -9.46 5.66 2.27
CA ARG A 33 -8.56 5.26 3.37
C ARG A 33 -7.32 4.54 2.84
N ASP A 34 -7.50 3.55 1.96
CA ASP A 34 -6.39 2.74 1.44
C ASP A 34 -5.47 3.56 0.54
N TYR A 35 -6.04 4.51 -0.19
CA TYR A 35 -5.28 5.49 -0.96
C TYR A 35 -4.41 6.37 -0.04
N ILE A 36 -4.97 6.90 1.05
CA ILE A 36 -4.24 7.72 2.02
C ILE A 36 -3.14 6.90 2.71
N LEU A 37 -3.43 5.68 3.16
CA LEU A 37 -2.44 4.79 3.76
C LEU A 37 -1.28 4.48 2.81
N SER A 38 -1.61 4.25 1.53
CA SER A 38 -0.59 4.02 0.49
C SER A 38 0.27 5.28 0.28
N LEU A 39 -0.33 6.47 0.24
CA LEU A 39 0.40 7.73 0.12
C LEU A 39 1.35 7.97 1.29
N ILE A 40 0.88 7.77 2.52
CA ILE A 40 1.71 7.91 3.72
C ILE A 40 2.89 6.93 3.62
N GLY A 41 2.62 5.66 3.32
CA GLY A 41 3.67 4.64 3.20
C GLY A 41 4.73 4.96 2.16
N ILE A 42 4.36 5.44 0.95
CA ILE A 42 5.35 5.78 -0.08
C ILE A 42 6.16 7.04 0.24
N HIS A 43 5.57 8.01 0.94
CA HIS A 43 6.24 9.29 1.23
C HIS A 43 7.11 9.24 2.48
N THR A 44 6.74 8.41 3.46
CA THR A 44 7.42 8.34 4.76
C THR A 44 8.17 7.03 4.98
N GLY A 45 7.89 6.00 4.19
CA GLY A 45 8.45 4.65 4.37
C GLY A 45 7.80 3.84 5.49
N PHE A 46 6.72 4.33 6.11
CA PHE A 46 6.00 3.56 7.12
C PHE A 46 5.21 2.39 6.52
N SER A 47 5.24 1.25 7.21
CA SER A 47 4.36 0.14 6.84
C SER A 47 2.93 0.42 7.30
N VAL A 48 1.95 -0.12 6.58
CA VAL A 48 0.53 0.01 6.96
C VAL A 48 0.29 -0.61 8.35
N SER A 49 1.03 -1.67 8.69
CA SER A 49 0.95 -2.33 10.00
C SER A 49 1.35 -1.38 11.13
N ASP A 50 2.38 -0.57 10.94
CA ASP A 50 2.83 0.41 11.95
C ASP A 50 1.81 1.54 12.10
N LEU A 51 1.23 2.01 10.98
CA LEU A 51 0.22 3.07 10.99
C LEU A 51 -1.07 2.66 11.72
N LEU A 52 -1.47 1.40 11.60
CA LEU A 52 -2.68 0.88 12.26
C LEU A 52 -2.51 0.70 13.78
N GLN A 53 -1.28 0.65 14.28
CA GLN A 53 -0.99 0.56 15.71
C GLN A 53 -0.95 1.92 16.41
N ILE A 54 -1.09 3.01 15.66
CA ILE A 54 -1.12 4.36 16.22
C ILE A 54 -2.38 4.51 17.06
N GLN A 55 -2.17 4.66 18.37
CA GLN A 55 -3.21 4.97 19.34
C GLN A 55 -3.15 6.47 19.65
N THR A 56 -4.31 7.12 19.70
CA THR A 56 -4.40 8.47 20.25
C THR A 56 -4.33 8.36 21.77
N GLU A 57 -3.45 9.12 22.41
CA GLU A 57 -3.54 9.29 23.86
C GLU A 57 -4.88 9.96 24.20
N PRO A 58 -5.58 9.51 25.26
CA PRO A 58 -6.86 10.10 25.68
C PRO A 58 -6.74 11.54 26.15
#